data_AF-A0A954NWY5-F1
#
_entry.id   AF-A0A954NWY5-F1
#
_cell.length_a   1.000
_cell.length_b   1.000
_cell.length_c   1.000
_cell.angle_alpha   90.00
_cell.angle_beta   90.00
_cell.angle_gamma   90.00
#
_symmetry.space_group_name_H-M   'P 1'
#
loop_
_entity.id
_entity.type
_entity.pdbx_description
1 polymer ?
#
loop_
_entity_poly.entity_id
_entity_poly.type
_entity_poly.pdbx_seq_one_letter_code
_entity_poly.pdbx_strand_id
1 'polypeptide(L)'
;LMYGFPTQTVQDTVDALEYVRQLFEEDCIQSGFFHRFTCTVHSPVGKHPEEYGIELIPLPPVSFARNDVGFIDPTGVDHDALGVALNKALYNFMHGVCLDVDVTSWFSDRVPRPRVKRDFIARALRGGKKSRSK
;
A
#
# COMPACT_ATOMS: atom_id res chain seq x y z
N LEU A 1 3.48 -6.63 -0.10
CA LEU A 1 2.63 -5.44 -0.37
C LEU A 1 3.54 -4.25 -0.60
N MET A 2 3.12 -3.23 -1.35
CA MET A 2 3.94 -2.05 -1.66
C MET A 2 3.18 -0.76 -1.34
N TYR A 3 3.88 0.27 -0.88
CA TYR A 3 3.32 1.61 -0.63
C TYR A 3 4.37 2.69 -0.93
N GLY A 4 3.97 3.96 -0.99
CA GLY A 4 4.79 5.10 -1.38
C GLY A 4 5.05 5.21 -2.88
N PHE A 5 4.17 4.64 -3.72
CA PHE A 5 4.28 4.79 -5.16
C PHE A 5 4.02 6.25 -5.56
N PRO A 6 4.65 6.79 -6.63
CA PRO A 6 4.37 8.12 -7.13
C PRO A 6 2.88 8.43 -7.22
N THR A 7 2.48 9.59 -6.73
CA THR A 7 1.10 10.11 -6.65
C THR A 7 0.15 9.31 -5.77
N GLN A 8 0.64 8.32 -5.01
CA GLN A 8 -0.21 7.55 -4.11
C GLN A 8 -0.77 8.44 -3.01
N THR A 9 -2.09 8.46 -2.87
CA THR A 9 -2.75 9.27 -1.85
C THR A 9 -2.87 8.55 -0.50
N VAL A 10 -3.19 9.29 0.56
CA VAL A 10 -3.59 8.71 1.85
C VAL A 10 -4.81 7.79 1.67
N GLN A 11 -5.78 8.19 0.84
CA GLN A 11 -6.97 7.39 0.58
C GLN A 11 -6.62 6.02 -0.03
N ASP A 12 -5.70 5.98 -1.00
CA ASP A 12 -5.29 4.72 -1.63
C ASP A 12 -4.61 3.79 -0.60
N THR A 13 -3.85 4.37 0.33
CA THR A 13 -3.21 3.62 1.41
C THR A 13 -4.23 3.05 2.40
N VAL A 14 -5.22 3.85 2.80
CA VAL A 14 -6.30 3.40 3.69
C VAL A 14 -7.15 2.31 3.03
N ASP A 15 -7.50 2.49 1.76
CA ASP A 15 -8.26 1.49 0.99
C ASP A 15 -7.47 0.19 0.83
N ALA A 16 -6.16 0.28 0.55
CA ALA A 16 -5.28 -0.89 0.47
C ALA A 16 -5.21 -1.64 1.81
N LEU A 17 -5.11 -0.92 2.94
CA LEU A 17 -5.09 -1.56 4.25
C LEU A 17 -6.42 -2.28 4.55
N GLU A 18 -7.56 -1.73 4.14
CA GLU A 18 -8.86 -2.38 4.30
C GLU A 18 -8.97 -3.66 3.45
N TYR A 19 -8.45 -3.66 2.21
CA TYR A 19 -8.36 -4.89 1.43
C TYR A 19 -7.50 -5.94 2.12
N VAL A 20 -6.35 -5.54 2.66
CA VAL A 20 -5.44 -6.45 3.37
C VAL A 20 -6.10 -7.02 4.61
N ARG A 21 -6.78 -6.20 5.43
CA ARG A 21 -7.55 -6.65 6.59
C ARG A 21 -8.55 -7.75 6.19
N GLN A 22 -9.34 -7.51 5.15
CA GLN A 22 -10.34 -8.48 4.67
C GLN A 22 -9.70 -9.77 4.12
N LEU A 23 -8.53 -9.68 3.48
CA LEU A 23 -7.80 -10.87 3.02
C LEU A 23 -7.31 -11.74 4.18
N PHE A 24 -6.92 -11.13 5.31
CA PHE A 24 -6.63 -11.88 6.54
C PHE A 24 -7.90 -12.41 7.20
N GLU A 25 -8.97 -11.61 7.27
CA GLU A 25 -10.27 -12.02 7.82
C GLU A 25 -10.87 -13.24 7.11
N GLU A 26 -10.69 -13.33 5.80
CA GLU A 26 -11.17 -14.44 4.97
C GLU A 26 -10.10 -15.52 4.73
N ASP A 27 -9.02 -15.55 5.55
CA ASP A 27 -7.93 -16.53 5.49
C ASP A 27 -7.27 -16.69 4.10
N CYS A 28 -7.35 -15.66 3.25
CA CYS A 28 -6.77 -15.68 1.91
C CYS A 28 -5.25 -15.55 1.95
N ILE A 29 -4.71 -14.89 2.97
CA ILE A 29 -3.28 -14.73 3.24
C ILE A 29 -3.00 -14.90 4.72
N GLN A 30 -1.81 -15.42 5.04
CA GLN A 30 -1.41 -15.72 6.42
C GLN A 30 -0.19 -14.93 6.86
N SER A 31 0.49 -14.24 5.93
CA SER A 31 1.64 -13.40 6.22
C SER A 31 1.77 -12.29 5.18
N GLY A 32 2.49 -11.23 5.54
CA GLY A 32 2.77 -10.14 4.62
C GLY A 32 3.84 -9.21 5.13
N PHE A 33 4.35 -8.38 4.23
CA PHE A 33 5.23 -7.26 4.54
C PHE A 33 4.95 -6.11 3.58
N PHE A 34 5.01 -4.87 4.07
CA PHE A 34 4.91 -3.65 3.26
C PHE A 34 6.30 -3.15 2.88
N HIS A 35 6.63 -3.21 1.60
CA HIS A 35 7.83 -2.60 1.05
C HIS A 35 7.53 -1.15 0.65
N ARG A 36 8.37 -0.21 1.10
CA ARG A 36 8.36 1.15 0.57
C ARG A 36 8.91 1.14 -0.86
N PHE A 37 8.17 1.74 -1.78
CA PHE A 37 8.61 1.94 -3.15
C PHE A 37 9.91 2.75 -3.17
N THR A 38 10.84 2.33 -4.04
CA THR A 38 12.10 3.01 -4.31
C THR A 38 12.17 3.25 -5.82
N CYS A 39 12.35 4.51 -6.23
CA CYS A 39 12.51 4.83 -7.64
C CYS A 39 13.92 4.48 -8.10
N THR A 40 14.03 3.83 -9.25
CA THR A 40 15.33 3.45 -9.83
C THR A 40 15.54 4.07 -11.20
N VAL A 41 16.77 4.49 -11.51
CA VAL A 41 17.12 5.24 -12.73
C VAL A 41 16.81 4.50 -14.03
N HIS A 42 16.68 3.18 -13.99
CA HIS A 42 16.42 2.36 -15.17
C HIS A 42 14.96 1.93 -15.31
N SER A 43 14.14 2.14 -14.27
CA SER A 43 12.71 1.86 -14.30
C SER A 43 11.95 2.86 -15.20
N PRO A 44 10.73 2.52 -15.65
CA PRO A 44 9.86 3.47 -16.32
C PRO A 44 9.69 4.78 -15.54
N VAL A 45 9.54 4.69 -14.21
CA VAL A 45 9.42 5.86 -13.31
C VAL A 45 10.68 6.74 -13.34
N GLY A 46 11.87 6.13 -13.38
CA GLY A 46 13.13 6.87 -13.45
C GLY A 46 13.47 7.40 -14.86
N LYS A 47 12.88 6.83 -15.91
CA LYS A 47 13.10 7.26 -17.30
C LYS A 47 12.09 8.32 -17.76
N HIS A 48 10.86 8.24 -17.27
CA HIS A 48 9.73 9.10 -17.65
C HIS A 48 8.98 9.60 -16.41
N PRO A 49 9.65 10.31 -15.47
CA PRO A 49 9.04 10.76 -14.21
C PRO A 49 7.79 11.63 -14.41
N GLU A 50 7.70 12.35 -15.54
CA GLU A 50 6.57 13.17 -15.93
C GLU A 50 5.27 12.37 -16.13
N GLU A 51 5.35 11.13 -16.60
CA GLU A 51 4.17 10.25 -16.76
C GLU A 51 3.60 9.81 -15.41
N TYR A 52 4.42 9.90 -14.36
CA TYR A 52 4.07 9.55 -12.98
C TYR A 52 3.87 10.79 -12.10
N GLY A 53 3.89 12.01 -12.67
CA GLY A 53 3.61 13.25 -11.95
C GLY A 53 4.65 13.64 -10.89
N ILE A 54 5.91 13.21 -11.04
CA ILE A 54 6.99 13.49 -10.09
C ILE A 54 8.19 14.15 -10.77
N GLU A 55 9.08 14.74 -9.97
CA GLU A 55 10.36 15.27 -10.43
C GLU A 55 11.52 14.51 -9.79
N LEU A 56 12.53 14.11 -10.58
CA LEU A 56 13.70 13.41 -10.03
C LEU A 56 14.68 14.38 -9.37
N ILE A 57 15.20 13.97 -8.23
CA ILE A 57 16.30 14.66 -7.56
C ILE A 57 17.61 14.29 -8.27
N PRO A 58 18.39 15.24 -8.77
CA PRO A 58 19.65 14.96 -9.45
C PRO A 58 20.60 14.13 -8.56
N LEU A 59 21.16 13.07 -9.12
CA LEU A 59 22.14 12.25 -8.41
C LEU A 59 23.46 13.01 -8.20
N PRO A 60 24.13 12.82 -7.05
CA PRO A 60 25.48 13.33 -6.87
C PRO A 60 26.45 12.70 -7.89
N PRO A 61 27.57 13.39 -8.22
CA PRO A 61 28.56 12.87 -9.16
C PRO A 61 29.37 11.72 -8.52
N VAL A 62 28.82 10.50 -8.51
CA VAL A 62 29.45 9.27 -7.99
C VAL A 62 29.68 8.27 -9.12
N SER A 63 30.75 7.48 -9.19
CA SER A 63 31.00 6.60 -10.35
C SER A 63 30.32 5.23 -10.30
N PHE A 64 29.67 4.88 -9.19
CA PHE A 64 29.11 3.55 -8.93
C PHE A 64 27.81 3.64 -8.10
N ALA A 65 27.01 2.56 -8.09
CA ALA A 65 25.79 2.41 -7.28
C ALA A 65 24.73 3.52 -7.45
N ARG A 66 24.47 3.96 -8.70
CA ARG A 66 23.46 4.98 -9.04
C ARG A 66 22.04 4.41 -9.26
N ASN A 67 21.72 3.27 -8.65
CA ASN A 67 20.49 2.56 -9.00
C ASN A 67 19.25 3.30 -8.51
N ASP A 68 19.29 3.79 -7.27
CA ASP A 68 18.17 4.47 -6.65
C ASP A 68 18.26 5.98 -6.91
N VAL A 69 17.12 6.60 -7.17
CA VAL A 69 17.01 8.04 -7.41
C VAL A 69 15.89 8.61 -6.55
N GLY A 70 16.20 9.68 -5.83
CA GLY A 70 15.19 10.41 -5.07
C GLY A 70 14.23 11.13 -6.00
N PHE A 71 13.01 11.41 -5.53
CA PHE A 71 12.04 12.18 -6.29
C PHE A 71 11.21 13.07 -5.37
N ILE A 72 10.66 14.13 -5.95
CA ILE A 72 9.72 15.06 -5.32
C ILE A 72 8.33 14.69 -5.83
N ASP A 73 7.42 14.43 -4.89
CA ASP A 73 6.03 14.13 -5.17
C ASP A 73 5.14 15.31 -4.74
N PRO A 74 4.37 15.91 -5.67
CA PRO A 74 3.55 17.09 -5.36
C PRO A 74 2.37 16.77 -4.45
N THR A 75 2.02 15.50 -4.21
CA THR A 75 0.95 15.12 -3.29
C THR A 75 1.28 15.48 -1.83
N GLY A 76 2.57 15.60 -1.48
CA GLY A 76 3.01 15.94 -0.13
C GLY A 76 2.65 14.90 0.94
N VAL A 77 2.35 13.66 0.53
CA VAL A 77 1.97 12.59 1.46
C VAL A 77 3.18 12.14 2.27
N ASP A 78 3.08 12.19 3.59
CA ASP A 78 4.06 11.60 4.50
C ASP A 78 3.88 10.08 4.55
N HIS A 79 4.48 9.40 3.58
CA HIS A 79 4.45 7.95 3.55
C HIS A 79 5.27 7.30 4.68
N ASP A 80 6.20 8.00 5.33
CA ASP A 80 6.96 7.40 6.43
C ASP A 80 6.05 7.19 7.64
N ALA A 81 5.21 8.18 7.95
CA ALA A 81 4.14 8.06 8.94
C ALA A 81 3.13 6.95 8.56
N LEU A 82 2.72 6.87 7.28
CA LEU A 82 1.83 5.80 6.82
C LEU A 82 2.46 4.41 7.00
N GLY A 83 3.76 4.27 6.72
CA GLY A 83 4.50 3.01 6.88
C GLY A 83 4.45 2.46 8.31
N VAL A 84 4.53 3.32 9.32
CA VAL A 84 4.40 2.93 10.73
C VAL A 84 3.03 2.32 11.02
N ALA A 85 1.96 2.97 10.54
CA ALA A 85 0.60 2.48 10.69
C ALA A 85 0.38 1.13 9.97
N LEU A 86 0.84 1.04 8.72
CA LEU A 86 0.75 -0.18 7.91
C LEU A 86 1.43 -1.38 8.57
N ASN A 87 2.66 -1.19 9.08
CA ASN A 87 3.41 -2.25 9.73
C ASN A 87 2.73 -2.70 11.03
N LYS A 88 2.24 -1.76 11.84
CA LYS A 88 1.54 -2.06 13.09
C LYS A 88 0.25 -2.83 12.84
N ALA A 89 -0.57 -2.38 11.88
CA ALA A 89 -1.81 -3.05 11.51
C ALA A 89 -1.55 -4.47 11.01
N LEU A 90 -0.62 -4.61 10.06
CA LEU A 90 -0.29 -5.90 9.45
C LEU A 90 0.24 -6.91 10.48
N TYR A 91 1.06 -6.47 11.43
CA TYR A 91 1.51 -7.32 12.53
C TYR A 91 0.32 -7.92 13.30
N ASN A 92 -0.67 -7.10 13.66
CA ASN A 92 -1.85 -7.57 14.38
C ASN A 92 -2.73 -8.49 13.52
N PHE A 93 -2.88 -8.19 12.23
CA PHE A 93 -3.63 -9.05 11.30
C PHE A 93 -3.00 -10.43 11.15
N MET A 94 -1.67 -10.53 11.09
CA MET A 94 -0.96 -11.82 11.06
C MET A 94 -1.20 -12.67 12.32
N HIS A 95 -1.58 -12.04 13.44
CA HIS A 95 -1.96 -12.73 14.67
C HIS A 95 -3.47 -12.92 14.84
N GLY A 96 -4.28 -12.56 13.83
CA GLY A 96 -5.75 -12.64 13.89
C GLY A 96 -6.39 -11.61 14.82
N VAL A 97 -5.66 -10.56 15.20
CA VAL A 97 -6.09 -9.56 16.19
C VAL A 97 -6.64 -8.31 15.48
N CYS A 98 -7.70 -7.73 16.04
CA CYS A 98 -8.31 -6.48 15.59
C CYS A 98 -8.77 -6.49 14.11
N LEU A 99 -9.14 -7.66 13.58
CA LEU A 99 -9.71 -7.77 12.24
C LEU A 99 -11.13 -7.17 12.17
N ASP A 100 -11.83 -7.02 13.28
CA ASP A 100 -13.16 -6.40 13.36
C ASP A 100 -13.12 -4.85 13.49
N VAL A 101 -11.95 -4.29 13.81
CA VAL A 101 -11.74 -2.87 14.07
C VAL A 101 -11.60 -2.07 12.78
N ASP A 102 -12.02 -0.81 12.79
CA ASP A 102 -11.84 0.13 11.68
C ASP A 102 -10.35 0.43 11.44
N VAL A 103 -9.89 0.26 10.20
CA VAL A 103 -8.47 0.43 9.84
C VAL A 103 -7.93 1.85 10.06
N THR A 104 -8.80 2.86 10.12
CA THR A 104 -8.38 4.24 10.38
C THR A 104 -7.78 4.42 11.78
N SER A 105 -8.10 3.54 12.73
CA SER A 105 -7.56 3.56 14.10
C SER A 105 -6.06 3.27 14.19
N TRP A 106 -5.45 2.72 13.14
CA TRP A 106 -4.01 2.45 13.09
C TRP A 106 -3.17 3.69 12.78
N PHE A 107 -3.79 4.75 12.24
CA PHE A 107 -3.11 5.98 11.86
C PHE A 107 -3.13 6.98 13.02
N SER A 108 -2.00 7.66 13.24
CA SER A 108 -1.89 8.67 14.32
C SER A 108 -2.61 9.97 13.96
N ASP A 109 -2.58 10.34 12.67
CA ASP A 109 -3.26 11.52 12.14
C ASP A 109 -4.65 11.17 11.60
N ARG A 110 -5.47 12.20 11.40
CA ARG A 110 -6.79 12.04 10.80
C ARG A 110 -6.66 11.64 9.33
N VAL A 111 -7.11 10.43 9.02
CA VAL A 111 -7.19 9.89 7.66
C VAL A 111 -8.64 9.81 7.16
N PRO A 112 -8.89 9.77 5.84
CA PRO A 112 -10.23 9.53 5.32
C PRO A 112 -10.72 8.11 5.65
N ARG A 113 -12.03 7.89 5.56
CA ARG A 113 -12.62 6.55 5.75
C ARG A 113 -12.33 5.66 4.53
N PRO A 114 -12.22 4.34 4.72
CA PRO A 114 -12.12 3.41 3.60
C PRO A 114 -13.35 3.54 2.69
N ARG A 115 -13.11 3.55 1.37
CA ARG A 115 -14.16 3.46 0.35
C ARG A 115 -14.55 2.01 0.06
N VAL A 116 -13.67 1.07 0.44
CA VAL A 116 -13.88 -0.37 0.28
C VAL A 116 -15.00 -0.83 1.21
N LYS A 117 -15.98 -1.57 0.68
CA LYS A 117 -17.06 -2.16 1.49
C LYS A 117 -16.47 -3.25 2.39
N ARG A 118 -16.92 -3.33 3.65
CA ARG A 118 -16.41 -4.27 4.66
C ARG A 118 -16.53 -5.75 4.26
N ASP A 119 -17.44 -6.09 3.36
CA ASP A 119 -17.72 -7.45 2.89
C ASP A 119 -17.19 -7.71 1.47
N PHE A 120 -16.32 -6.85 0.93
CA PHE A 120 -15.88 -6.89 -0.46
C PHE A 120 -15.21 -8.24 -0.82
N ILE A 121 -14.21 -8.68 -0.05
CA ILE A 121 -13.50 -9.95 -0.30
C ILE A 121 -14.43 -11.14 -0.09
N ALA A 122 -15.19 -11.15 1.02
CA ALA A 122 -16.18 -12.20 1.30
C ALA A 122 -17.16 -12.40 0.15
N ARG A 123 -17.65 -11.31 -0.44
CA ARG A 123 -18.54 -11.33 -1.61
C ARG A 123 -17.84 -11.84 -2.87
N ALA A 124 -16.60 -11.42 -3.11
CA ALA A 124 -15.81 -11.89 -4.24
C ALA A 124 -15.62 -13.42 -4.19
N LEU A 125 -15.31 -13.96 -3.00
CA LEU A 125 -15.14 -15.40 -2.78
C LEU A 125 -16.44 -16.19 -2.99
N ARG A 126 -17.59 -15.63 -2.58
CA ARG A 126 -18.90 -16.25 -2.83
C ARG A 126 -19.23 -16.34 -4.32
N GLY A 127 -18.84 -15.33 -5.12
CA GLY A 127 -19.04 -15.31 -6.57
C GLY A 127 -18.26 -16.39 -7.33
N GLY A 128 -17.16 -16.90 -6.75
CA GLY A 128 -16.36 -18.00 -7.31
C GLY A 128 -16.99 -19.39 -7.12
N LYS A 129 -18.01 -19.54 -6.27
CA LYS A 129 -18.73 -20.81 -6.02
C LYS A 129 -19.96 -20.99 -6.92
N LYS A 130 -19.87 -20.69 -8.23
CA LYS A 130 -20.90 -21.12 -9.20
C LYS A 130 -20.65 -22.58 -9.63
N SER A 131 -21.55 -23.47 -9.20
CA SER A 131 -21.80 -24.85 -9.65
C SER A 131 -20.60 -25.77 -9.92
N ARG A 132 -20.21 -26.54 -8.92
CA ARG A 132 -19.88 -27.97 -9.14
C ARG A 132 -21.05 -28.80 -8.61
N SER A 133 -22.16 -28.79 -9.32
CA SER A 133 -23.13 -29.88 -9.20
C SER A 133 -22.51 -31.11 -9.87
N LYS A 134 -22.28 -32.15 -9.08
CA LYS A 134 -22.38 -33.53 -9.57
C LYS A 134 -23.86 -33.88 -9.68
#